data_AF-A0A4V2G4N1-F1
#
_entry.id   AF-A0A4V2G4N1-F1
#
_cell.length_a   1.000
_cell.length_b   1.000
_cell.length_c   1.000
_cell.angle_alpha   90.00
_cell.angle_beta   90.00
_cell.angle_gamma   90.00
#
_symmetry.space_group_name_H-M   'P 1'
#
loop_
_entity.id
_entity.type
_entity.pdbx_description
1 polymer ?
#
loop_
_entity_poly.entity_id
_entity_poly.type
_entity_poly.pdbx_seq_one_letter_code
_entity_poly.pdbx_strand_id
1 'polypeptide(L)'
;MGLGESALYGTDPQIRDSAANSSAAIFSTWAMLWLTAVFTTVPEYLSVPLRSPRNAVMAVAAAAAVGGIAWFLLRRQRPTAEEIERARREQLASSGRITDGSITDTPFSQQDDTTPPQQIIVYNYRIAGVAYEAAQDVTSLGDLVRDIRTDLPIQVRYEPHNPANSIVVAESWSGLRLGIPHSQKDAGTPAT
;
A
#
# COMPACT_ATOMS: atom_id res chain seq x y z
N MET A 1 25.16 55.15 -29.95
CA MET A 1 24.81 56.50 -29.46
C MET A 1 23.68 56.34 -28.45
N GLY A 2 23.93 56.68 -27.17
CA GLY A 2 23.00 56.66 -26.02
C GLY A 2 22.53 55.27 -25.57
N LEU A 3 23.07 54.58 -24.57
CA LEU A 3 23.29 54.91 -23.14
C LEU A 3 22.05 55.45 -22.43
N GLY A 4 21.52 54.62 -21.53
CA GLY A 4 20.42 54.91 -20.60
C GLY A 4 20.39 53.84 -19.52
N GLU A 5 21.39 53.87 -18.65
CA GLU A 5 21.56 53.05 -17.45
C GLU A 5 20.97 53.79 -16.23
N SER A 6 20.63 53.02 -15.19
CA SER A 6 20.44 53.41 -13.78
C SER A 6 19.11 54.05 -13.31
N ALA A 7 18.34 53.27 -12.53
CA ALA A 7 18.09 53.49 -11.09
C ALA A 7 16.99 52.49 -10.63
N LEU A 8 17.37 51.37 -10.01
CA LEU A 8 17.33 51.20 -8.55
C LEU A 8 15.94 51.47 -7.94
N TYR A 9 15.06 50.46 -7.95
CA TYR A 9 14.02 50.37 -6.92
C TYR A 9 14.54 49.45 -5.83
N GLY A 10 15.09 50.10 -4.80
CA GLY A 10 15.59 49.45 -3.60
C GLY A 10 14.46 48.79 -2.81
N THR A 11 14.84 47.66 -2.23
CA THR A 11 14.33 47.06 -1.00
C THR A 11 13.75 48.07 -0.01
N ASP A 12 12.50 47.86 0.38
CA ASP A 12 12.01 48.22 1.71
C ASP A 12 11.47 46.95 2.41
N PRO A 13 12.25 46.33 3.32
CA PRO A 13 11.84 45.20 4.13
C PRO A 13 11.30 45.71 5.47
N GLN A 14 10.21 46.46 5.45
CA GLN A 14 9.53 46.93 6.67
C GLN A 14 8.01 46.85 6.52
N ILE A 15 7.51 45.68 6.13
CA ILE A 15 6.12 45.30 6.43
C ILE A 15 6.13 44.12 7.39
N ARG A 16 6.29 44.52 8.65
CA ARG A 16 5.56 44.00 9.80
C ARG A 16 5.83 42.55 10.16
N ASP A 17 6.98 42.40 10.82
CA ASP A 17 7.16 41.57 12.01
C ASP A 17 6.07 41.85 13.05
N SER A 18 4.86 41.33 12.81
CA SER A 18 3.74 41.32 13.75
C SER A 18 2.91 40.05 13.57
N ALA A 19 3.58 38.93 13.33
CA ALA A 19 3.04 37.59 13.48
C ALA A 19 4.00 36.66 14.27
N ALA A 20 5.07 37.23 14.82
CA ALA A 20 6.10 36.53 15.59
C ALA A 20 6.13 37.00 17.06
N ASN A 21 4.97 37.21 17.69
CA ASN A 21 4.90 37.30 19.15
C ASN A 21 3.49 37.16 19.72
N SER A 22 2.79 36.04 19.44
CA SER A 22 1.57 35.64 20.17
C SER A 22 1.20 34.18 19.86
N SER A 23 2.03 33.24 20.30
CA SER A 23 1.63 31.83 20.43
C SER A 23 2.53 31.00 21.34
N ALA A 24 3.34 31.64 22.18
CA ALA A 24 4.22 30.96 23.15
C ALA A 24 3.60 30.84 24.55
N ALA A 25 2.28 31.05 24.71
CA ALA A 25 1.62 31.02 26.02
C ALA A 25 0.28 30.26 26.07
N ILE A 26 -0.02 29.39 25.09
CA ILE A 26 -1.26 28.58 25.11
C ILE A 26 -0.99 27.07 24.93
N PHE A 27 0.25 26.65 24.65
CA PHE A 27 0.63 25.23 24.57
C PHE A 27 1.20 24.65 25.87
N SER A 28 0.75 25.15 27.03
CA SER A 28 1.20 24.68 28.36
C SER A 28 0.16 23.85 29.12
N THR A 29 -1.00 23.51 28.53
CA THR A 29 -2.07 22.84 29.31
C THR A 29 -2.94 21.86 28.53
N TRP A 30 -2.41 21.25 27.46
CA TRP A 30 -3.11 20.17 26.74
C TRP A 30 -2.29 18.90 26.50
N ALA A 31 -0.99 18.92 26.84
CA ALA A 31 -0.09 17.76 26.76
C ALA A 31 0.06 16.98 28.09
N MET A 32 -0.83 17.21 29.06
CA MET A 32 -0.72 16.61 30.40
C MET A 32 -1.97 15.83 30.84
N LEU A 33 -2.90 15.56 29.92
CA LEU A 33 -4.15 14.82 30.18
C LEU A 33 -4.41 13.63 29.24
N TRP A 34 -3.38 13.17 28.51
CA TRP A 34 -3.47 11.96 27.68
C TRP A 34 -2.40 10.91 27.99
N LEU A 35 -1.82 10.93 29.21
CA LEU A 35 -0.87 9.91 29.66
C LEU A 35 -1.27 9.19 30.95
N THR A 36 -2.47 9.43 31.49
CA THR A 36 -2.91 8.89 32.80
C THR A 36 -4.28 8.18 32.77
N ALA A 37 -4.79 7.79 31.60
CA ALA A 37 -6.16 7.27 31.49
C ALA A 37 -6.29 5.94 30.73
N VAL A 38 -5.32 5.03 30.83
CA VAL A 38 -5.51 3.62 30.39
C VAL A 38 -5.17 2.58 31.47
N PHE A 39 -4.56 2.96 32.60
CA PHE A 39 -4.07 1.97 33.58
C PHE A 39 -4.74 1.93 34.96
N THR A 40 -5.84 2.66 35.19
CA THR A 40 -6.40 2.78 36.55
C THR A 40 -7.91 2.59 36.63
N THR A 41 -8.39 1.46 36.13
CA THR A 41 -9.58 0.82 36.68
C THR A 41 -9.31 -0.68 36.84
N VAL A 42 -8.46 -1.04 37.80
CA VAL A 42 -8.57 -2.37 38.40
C VAL A 42 -9.69 -2.26 39.42
N PRO A 43 -10.87 -2.86 39.19
CA PRO A 43 -11.93 -2.79 40.16
C PRO A 43 -11.48 -3.40 41.50
N GLU A 44 -11.62 -2.64 42.57
CA GLU A 44 -11.28 -2.98 43.95
C GLU A 44 -12.20 -4.07 44.56
N TYR A 45 -12.95 -4.80 43.73
CA TYR A 45 -13.87 -5.87 44.13
C TYR A 45 -13.40 -7.29 43.75
N LEU A 46 -12.18 -7.47 43.25
CA LEU A 46 -11.59 -8.79 42.97
C LEU A 46 -10.96 -9.41 44.24
N SER A 47 -11.68 -9.38 45.37
CA SER A 47 -11.37 -10.27 46.49
C SER A 47 -11.88 -11.66 46.14
N VAL A 48 -11.20 -12.36 45.21
CA VAL A 48 -11.46 -13.78 44.99
C VAL A 48 -11.15 -14.48 46.32
N PRO A 49 -12.12 -15.10 47.01
CA PRO A 49 -11.81 -15.87 48.19
C PRO A 49 -11.05 -17.12 47.73
N LEU A 50 -9.72 -17.00 47.65
CA LEU A 50 -8.76 -18.08 47.36
C LEU A 50 -8.79 -19.18 48.44
N ARG A 51 -9.56 -18.95 49.51
CA ARG A 51 -9.81 -19.89 50.60
C ARG A 51 -10.46 -21.20 50.12
N SER A 52 -11.12 -21.20 48.96
CA SER A 52 -11.60 -22.43 48.32
C SER A 52 -10.60 -22.93 47.27
N PRO A 53 -10.27 -24.24 47.26
CA PRO A 53 -9.33 -24.79 46.28
C PRO A 53 -9.84 -24.63 44.85
N ARG A 54 -11.17 -24.60 44.64
CA ARG A 54 -11.79 -24.40 43.33
C ARG A 54 -11.54 -23.00 42.78
N ASN A 55 -11.68 -21.96 43.60
CA ASN A 55 -11.46 -20.58 43.16
C ASN A 55 -9.98 -20.32 42.84
N ALA A 56 -9.06 -20.92 43.62
CA ALA A 56 -7.64 -20.84 43.34
C ALA A 56 -7.29 -21.50 42.00
N VAL A 57 -7.82 -22.70 41.72
CA VAL A 57 -7.63 -23.39 40.43
C VAL A 57 -8.17 -22.55 39.27
N MET A 58 -9.36 -21.96 39.42
CA MET A 58 -9.95 -21.13 38.38
C MET A 58 -9.15 -19.84 38.12
N ALA A 59 -8.63 -19.20 39.17
CA ALA A 59 -7.80 -18.00 39.03
C ALA A 59 -6.48 -18.30 38.29
N VAL A 60 -5.82 -19.42 38.61
CA VAL A 60 -4.60 -19.86 37.94
C VAL A 60 -4.89 -20.22 36.48
N ALA A 61 -5.97 -20.96 36.21
CA ALA A 61 -6.38 -21.32 34.85
C ALA A 61 -6.67 -20.08 33.99
N ALA A 62 -7.37 -19.09 34.55
CA ALA A 62 -7.64 -17.82 33.86
C ALA A 62 -6.35 -17.04 33.57
N ALA A 63 -5.43 -16.94 34.55
CA ALA A 63 -4.15 -16.28 34.35
C ALA A 63 -3.29 -16.98 33.30
N ALA A 64 -3.28 -18.32 33.29
CA ALA A 64 -2.59 -19.12 32.28
C ALA A 64 -3.19 -18.95 30.88
N ALA A 65 -4.53 -18.89 30.76
CA ALA A 65 -5.20 -18.65 29.50
C ALA A 65 -4.89 -17.25 28.94
N VAL A 66 -4.97 -16.22 29.77
CA VAL A 66 -4.62 -14.84 29.37
C VAL A 66 -3.14 -14.75 28.99
N GLY A 67 -2.24 -15.33 29.80
CA GLY A 67 -0.81 -15.37 29.51
C GLY A 67 -0.48 -16.13 28.22
N GLY A 68 -1.16 -17.24 27.98
CA GLY A 68 -1.03 -18.04 26.75
C GLY A 68 -1.51 -17.29 25.50
N ILE A 69 -2.67 -16.62 25.58
CA ILE A 69 -3.18 -15.77 24.48
C ILE A 69 -2.23 -14.61 24.22
N ALA A 70 -1.78 -13.90 25.25
CA ALA A 70 -0.83 -12.81 25.11
C ALA A 70 0.46 -13.29 24.44
N TRP A 71 1.06 -14.38 24.94
CA TRP A 71 2.26 -14.98 24.35
C TRP A 71 2.05 -15.39 22.88
N PHE A 72 0.92 -16.01 22.55
CA PHE A 72 0.59 -16.41 21.18
C PHE A 72 0.47 -15.20 20.25
N LEU A 73 -0.23 -14.15 20.69
CA LEU A 73 -0.38 -12.91 19.91
C LEU A 73 0.95 -12.17 19.74
N LEU A 74 1.81 -12.15 20.76
CA LEU A 74 3.14 -11.56 20.68
C LEU A 74 4.09 -12.36 19.76
N ARG A 75 3.91 -13.68 19.67
CA ARG A 75 4.69 -14.55 18.77
C ARG A 75 4.12 -14.65 17.35
N ARG A 76 2.92 -14.13 17.10
CA ARG A 76 2.34 -14.17 15.77
C ARG A 76 3.23 -13.37 14.82
N GLN A 77 3.77 -14.04 13.80
CA GLN A 77 4.62 -13.38 12.81
C GLN A 77 3.82 -12.30 12.08
N ARG A 78 4.46 -11.14 11.90
CA ARG A 78 3.90 -10.07 11.07
C ARG A 78 3.90 -10.54 9.62
N PRO A 79 2.80 -10.32 8.87
CA PRO A 79 2.77 -10.65 7.46
C PRO A 79 3.94 -10.00 6.72
N THR A 80 4.55 -10.74 5.81
CA THR A 80 5.60 -10.22 4.93
C THR A 80 5.03 -9.19 3.95
N ALA A 81 5.88 -8.34 3.38
CA ALA A 81 5.44 -7.34 2.39
C ALA A 81 4.72 -8.00 1.20
N GLU A 82 5.20 -9.15 0.74
CA GLU A 82 4.57 -9.90 -0.36
C GLU A 82 3.20 -10.48 0.04
N GLU A 83 3.04 -10.97 1.26
CA GLU A 83 1.74 -11.45 1.75
C GLU A 83 0.72 -10.32 1.87
N ILE A 84 1.16 -9.13 2.32
CA ILE A 84 0.32 -7.94 2.38
C ILE A 84 -0.11 -7.54 0.97
N GLU A 85 0.83 -7.48 0.03
CA GLU A 85 0.55 -7.09 -1.34
C GLU A 85 -0.34 -8.11 -2.06
N ARG A 86 -0.10 -9.41 -1.86
CA ARG A 86 -0.98 -10.47 -2.35
C ARG A 86 -2.40 -10.36 -1.80
N ALA A 87 -2.55 -10.10 -0.50
CA ALA A 87 -3.86 -9.90 0.11
C ALA A 87 -4.59 -8.67 -0.47
N ARG A 88 -3.86 -7.57 -0.71
CA ARG A 88 -4.40 -6.38 -1.38
C ARG A 88 -4.89 -6.71 -2.79
N ARG A 89 -4.08 -7.42 -3.58
CA ARG A 89 -4.41 -7.83 -4.96
C ARG A 89 -5.64 -8.73 -5.00
N GLU A 90 -5.75 -9.71 -4.10
CA GLU A 90 -6.90 -10.61 -4.00
C GLU A 90 -8.18 -9.87 -3.54
N GLN A 91 -8.07 -8.93 -2.61
CA GLN A 91 -9.21 -8.09 -2.21
C GLN A 91 -9.73 -7.28 -3.41
N LEU A 92 -8.84 -6.66 -4.19
CA LEU A 92 -9.25 -5.94 -5.39
C LEU A 92 -9.83 -6.89 -6.44
N ALA A 93 -9.20 -8.04 -6.68
CA ALA A 93 -9.65 -9.04 -7.65
C ALA A 93 -11.05 -9.60 -7.33
N SER A 94 -11.42 -9.68 -6.05
CA SER A 94 -12.75 -10.16 -5.64
C SER A 94 -13.81 -9.07 -5.61
N SER A 95 -13.47 -7.83 -5.22
CA SER A 95 -14.47 -6.79 -4.90
C SER A 95 -14.41 -5.51 -5.76
N GLY A 96 -13.33 -5.30 -6.52
CA GLY A 96 -13.13 -4.09 -7.31
C GLY A 96 -14.05 -4.00 -8.54
N ARG A 97 -14.33 -2.77 -8.98
CA ARG A 97 -15.04 -2.48 -10.23
C ARG A 97 -14.08 -2.47 -11.40
N ILE A 98 -14.57 -2.80 -12.59
CA ILE A 98 -13.78 -2.87 -13.82
C ILE A 98 -14.05 -1.63 -14.69
N THR A 99 -12.99 -1.10 -15.30
CA THR A 99 -13.05 -0.08 -16.36
C THR A 99 -12.05 -0.42 -17.44
N ASP A 100 -12.22 0.15 -18.63
CA ASP A 100 -11.20 0.09 -19.67
C ASP A 100 -10.03 1.05 -19.35
N GLY A 101 -8.84 0.67 -19.79
CA GLY A 101 -7.61 1.45 -19.70
C GLY A 101 -6.64 1.09 -20.82
N SER A 102 -5.47 1.71 -20.81
CA SER A 102 -4.37 1.38 -21.71
C SER A 102 -3.04 1.29 -20.96
N ILE A 103 -2.13 0.48 -21.48
CA ILE A 103 -0.76 0.39 -20.97
C ILE A 103 0.01 1.58 -21.53
N THR A 104 0.65 2.34 -20.65
CA THR A 104 1.52 3.46 -21.03
C THR A 104 2.94 2.97 -21.27
N ASP A 105 3.46 2.16 -20.36
CA ASP A 105 4.83 1.67 -20.40
C ASP A 105 4.95 0.31 -19.67
N THR A 106 5.95 -0.47 -20.03
CA THR A 106 6.32 -1.71 -19.36
C THR A 106 7.83 -1.70 -19.15
N PRO A 107 8.34 -0.97 -18.14
CA PRO A 107 9.75 -0.96 -17.86
C PRO A 107 10.17 -2.36 -17.40
N PHE A 108 10.98 -3.01 -18.22
CA PHE A 108 11.70 -4.23 -17.86
C PHE A 108 13.10 -3.83 -17.41
N SER A 109 13.42 -4.07 -16.15
CA SER A 109 14.80 -3.94 -15.69
C SER A 109 15.60 -5.11 -16.28
N GLN A 110 16.55 -4.80 -17.16
CA GLN A 110 17.46 -5.82 -17.70
C GLN A 110 18.19 -6.52 -16.56
N GLN A 111 18.30 -7.83 -16.73
CA GLN A 111 18.96 -8.74 -15.80
C GLN A 111 20.44 -8.38 -15.68
N ASP A 112 20.81 -7.69 -14.59
CA ASP A 112 22.17 -7.76 -14.07
C ASP A 112 22.32 -9.12 -13.36
N ASP A 113 23.48 -9.78 -13.49
CA ASP A 113 23.78 -11.07 -12.86
C ASP A 113 23.62 -11.08 -11.32
N THR A 114 23.38 -9.92 -10.71
CA THR A 114 23.27 -9.70 -9.27
C THR A 114 21.85 -9.46 -8.75
N THR A 115 20.87 -9.12 -9.61
CA THR A 115 19.51 -8.71 -9.17
C THR A 115 18.43 -9.46 -9.94
N PRO A 116 17.39 -10.02 -9.28
CA PRO A 116 16.28 -10.65 -9.98
C PRO A 116 15.57 -9.64 -10.89
N PRO A 117 15.08 -10.07 -12.07
CA PRO A 117 14.42 -9.19 -13.02
C PRO A 117 13.15 -8.59 -12.38
N GLN A 118 13.07 -7.27 -12.33
CA GLN A 118 11.88 -6.56 -11.88
C GLN A 118 10.97 -6.28 -13.09
N GLN A 119 9.69 -6.63 -12.95
CA GLN A 119 8.69 -6.42 -13.97
C GLN A 119 7.61 -5.48 -13.44
N ILE A 120 7.46 -4.31 -14.07
CA ILE A 120 6.46 -3.30 -13.72
C ILE A 120 5.60 -3.00 -14.94
N ILE A 121 4.30 -2.81 -14.72
CA ILE A 121 3.35 -2.35 -15.75
C ILE A 121 2.84 -0.97 -15.35
N VAL A 122 3.03 0.02 -16.21
CA VAL A 122 2.48 1.36 -16.06
C VAL A 122 1.26 1.50 -16.96
N TYR A 123 0.13 1.92 -16.40
CA TYR A 123 -1.13 1.99 -17.11
C TYR A 123 -1.94 3.22 -16.69
N ASN A 124 -2.83 3.65 -17.58
CA ASN A 124 -3.76 4.74 -17.34
C ASN A 124 -5.21 4.28 -17.55
N TYR A 125 -6.13 4.95 -16.87
CA TYR A 125 -7.57 4.71 -16.95
C TYR A 125 -8.34 5.97 -16.55
N ARG A 126 -9.65 6.00 -16.84
CA ARG A 126 -10.50 7.15 -16.55
C ARG A 126 -11.78 6.75 -15.83
N ILE A 127 -12.12 7.46 -14.76
CA ILE A 127 -13.36 7.28 -14.00
C ILE A 127 -14.00 8.64 -13.79
N ALA A 128 -15.28 8.78 -14.15
CA ALA A 128 -16.05 10.01 -13.99
C ALA A 128 -15.33 11.26 -14.56
N GLY A 129 -14.61 11.11 -15.67
CA GLY A 129 -13.86 12.20 -16.30
C GLY A 129 -12.47 12.45 -15.71
N VAL A 130 -12.10 11.85 -14.57
CA VAL A 130 -10.77 11.97 -13.95
C VAL A 130 -9.84 10.89 -14.50
N ALA A 131 -8.68 11.29 -15.00
CA ALA A 131 -7.64 10.38 -15.47
C ALA A 131 -6.73 9.97 -14.30
N TYR A 132 -6.44 8.68 -14.23
CA TYR A 132 -5.54 8.08 -13.26
C TYR A 132 -4.41 7.38 -14.00
N GLU A 133 -3.25 7.37 -13.37
CA GLU A 133 -2.08 6.64 -13.81
C GLU A 133 -1.51 5.87 -12.62
N ALA A 134 -1.13 4.62 -12.83
CA ALA A 134 -0.59 3.76 -11.80
C ALA A 134 0.49 2.84 -12.38
N ALA A 135 1.44 2.47 -11.52
CA ALA A 135 2.42 1.44 -11.79
C ALA A 135 2.13 0.25 -10.88
N GLN A 136 2.06 -0.94 -11.46
CA GLN A 136 1.92 -2.18 -10.72
C GLN A 136 3.19 -3.00 -10.87
N ASP A 137 3.83 -3.34 -9.75
CA ASP A 137 4.86 -4.37 -9.70
C ASP A 137 4.19 -5.74 -9.89
N VAL A 138 4.67 -6.48 -10.89
CA VAL A 138 4.18 -7.81 -11.27
C VAL A 138 5.32 -8.83 -11.24
N THR A 139 6.42 -8.52 -10.55
CA THR A 139 7.59 -9.41 -10.43
C THR A 139 7.23 -10.76 -9.85
N SER A 140 6.35 -10.81 -8.83
CA SER A 140 5.86 -12.07 -8.26
C SER A 140 4.82 -12.79 -9.11
N LEU A 141 4.36 -12.16 -10.21
CA LEU A 141 3.34 -12.65 -11.13
C LEU A 141 3.89 -12.97 -12.52
N GLY A 142 5.21 -13.09 -12.70
CA GLY A 142 5.83 -13.28 -14.01
C GLY A 142 5.29 -14.48 -14.82
N ASP A 143 4.78 -15.52 -14.15
CA ASP A 143 4.13 -16.64 -14.85
C ASP A 143 2.80 -16.28 -15.51
N LEU A 144 2.06 -15.31 -14.94
CA LEU A 144 0.76 -14.85 -15.41
C LEU A 144 0.88 -13.69 -16.41
N VAL A 145 2.05 -13.06 -16.48
CA VAL A 145 2.31 -11.87 -17.27
C VAL A 145 3.34 -12.19 -18.36
N ARG A 146 2.84 -12.72 -19.49
CA ARG A 146 3.66 -13.09 -20.67
C ARG A 146 3.09 -12.45 -21.93
N ASP A 147 3.95 -12.12 -22.90
CA ASP A 147 3.54 -11.61 -24.21
C ASP A 147 2.52 -10.45 -24.14
N ILE A 148 2.78 -9.48 -23.27
CA ILE A 148 1.90 -8.33 -23.06
C ILE A 148 1.81 -7.52 -24.36
N ARG A 149 0.58 -7.25 -24.79
CA ARG A 149 0.30 -6.34 -25.90
C ARG A 149 -0.04 -4.93 -25.41
N THR A 150 0.92 -4.02 -25.51
CA THR A 150 0.76 -2.60 -25.17
C THR A 150 -0.17 -1.85 -26.13
N ASP A 151 -0.37 -2.38 -27.34
CA ASP A 151 -1.17 -1.76 -28.39
C ASP A 151 -2.69 -2.03 -28.29
N LEU A 152 -3.10 -2.89 -27.35
CA LEU A 152 -4.50 -3.24 -27.12
C LEU A 152 -5.04 -2.61 -25.83
N PRO A 153 -6.35 -2.31 -25.78
CA PRO A 153 -6.99 -1.89 -24.54
C PRO A 153 -6.94 -3.03 -23.51
N ILE A 154 -6.74 -2.64 -22.26
CA ILE A 154 -6.73 -3.51 -21.09
C ILE A 154 -7.93 -3.23 -20.20
N GLN A 155 -8.23 -4.18 -19.32
CA GLN A 155 -9.16 -3.95 -18.23
C GLN A 155 -8.39 -3.60 -16.96
N VAL A 156 -8.82 -2.54 -16.29
CA VAL A 156 -8.31 -2.11 -14.99
C VAL A 156 -9.39 -2.39 -13.97
N ARG A 157 -9.00 -3.05 -12.88
CA ARG A 157 -9.88 -3.23 -11.72
C ARG A 157 -9.46 -2.29 -10.60
N TYR A 158 -10.41 -1.55 -10.05
CA TYR A 158 -10.17 -0.49 -9.08
C TYR A 158 -11.16 -0.54 -7.91
N GLU A 159 -10.76 0.03 -6.78
CA GLU A 159 -11.64 0.22 -5.63
C GLU A 159 -12.54 1.46 -5.81
N PRO A 160 -13.88 1.35 -5.77
CA PRO A 160 -14.76 2.49 -6.06
C PRO A 160 -14.63 3.68 -5.10
N HIS A 161 -14.32 3.42 -3.83
CA HIS A 161 -14.14 4.45 -2.81
C HIS A 161 -12.73 5.06 -2.84
N ASN A 162 -11.77 4.38 -3.46
CA ASN A 162 -10.41 4.86 -3.66
C ASN A 162 -9.93 4.47 -5.07
N PRO A 163 -10.34 5.21 -6.12
CA PRO A 163 -10.04 4.83 -7.50
C PRO A 163 -8.56 4.63 -7.80
N ALA A 164 -7.67 5.36 -7.11
CA ALA A 164 -6.22 5.22 -7.24
C ALA A 164 -5.68 3.84 -6.80
N ASN A 165 -6.44 3.11 -5.97
CA ASN A 165 -6.16 1.72 -5.65
C ASN A 165 -6.67 0.84 -6.79
N SER A 166 -5.77 0.48 -7.69
CA SER A 166 -6.07 -0.28 -8.90
C SER A 166 -5.05 -1.39 -9.17
N ILE A 167 -5.47 -2.36 -9.99
CA ILE A 167 -4.66 -3.45 -10.53
C ILE A 167 -5.06 -3.77 -11.97
N VAL A 168 -4.12 -4.31 -12.73
CA VAL A 168 -4.35 -4.92 -14.05
C VAL A 168 -4.21 -6.44 -14.01
N VAL A 169 -3.54 -6.98 -12.99
CA VAL A 169 -3.34 -8.42 -12.81
C VAL A 169 -3.28 -8.81 -11.33
N ALA A 170 -3.76 -10.01 -11.03
CA ALA A 170 -3.69 -10.71 -9.74
C ALA A 170 -3.69 -12.22 -10.00
N GLU A 171 -3.46 -13.03 -8.96
CA GLU A 171 -3.45 -14.49 -9.06
C GLU A 171 -4.78 -15.06 -9.58
N SER A 172 -5.89 -14.45 -9.16
CA SER A 172 -7.25 -14.90 -9.48
C SER A 172 -7.91 -14.14 -10.65
N TRP A 173 -7.25 -13.11 -11.20
CA TRP A 173 -7.84 -12.25 -12.24
C TRP A 173 -6.78 -11.55 -13.09
N SER A 174 -7.01 -11.46 -14.40
CA SER A 174 -6.17 -10.68 -15.32
C SER A 174 -7.03 -9.85 -16.27
N GLY A 175 -6.69 -8.56 -16.39
CA GLY A 175 -7.23 -7.63 -17.36
C GLY A 175 -6.34 -7.43 -18.59
N LEU A 176 -5.17 -8.10 -18.63
CA LEU A 176 -4.22 -8.00 -19.72
C LEU A 176 -4.67 -8.84 -20.93
N ARG A 177 -4.36 -8.38 -22.13
CA ARG A 177 -4.49 -9.17 -23.36
C ARG A 177 -3.16 -9.88 -23.62
N LEU A 178 -3.15 -11.19 -23.45
CA LEU A 178 -2.00 -12.02 -23.79
C LEU A 178 -1.93 -12.22 -25.31
N GLY A 179 -0.73 -12.18 -25.87
CA GLY A 179 -0.49 -12.59 -27.25
C GLY A 179 -0.86 -14.06 -27.49
N ILE A 180 -1.18 -14.42 -28.73
CA ILE A 180 -1.30 -15.83 -29.12
C ILE A 180 0.12 -16.43 -29.04
N PRO A 181 0.35 -17.52 -28.29
CA PRO A 181 1.63 -18.21 -28.32
C PRO A 181 1.89 -18.68 -29.75
N HIS A 182 2.92 -18.14 -30.40
CA HIS A 182 3.34 -18.61 -31.72
C HIS A 182 3.91 -20.03 -31.56
N SER A 183 3.11 -21.04 -31.92
CA SER A 183 3.60 -22.41 -32.07
C SER A 183 4.51 -22.45 -33.29
N GLN A 184 5.82 -22.39 -33.07
CA GLN A 184 6.83 -22.60 -34.10
C GLN A 184 6.74 -24.04 -34.61
N LYS A 185 5.90 -24.26 -35.62
CA LYS A 185 5.90 -25.48 -36.44
C LYS A 185 7.03 -25.34 -37.46
N ASP A 186 8.24 -25.69 -37.04
CA ASP A 186 9.34 -25.86 -37.98
C ASP A 186 9.20 -27.21 -38.68
N ALA A 187 8.79 -27.08 -39.94
CA ALA A 187 9.15 -27.85 -41.10
C ALA A 187 10.19 -28.96 -40.89
N GLY A 188 9.73 -30.20 -41.08
CA GLY A 188 10.55 -31.38 -41.29
C GLY A 188 9.89 -32.30 -42.31
N THR A 189 9.62 -31.79 -43.51
CA THR A 189 9.36 -32.65 -44.68
C THR A 189 10.66 -32.72 -45.48
N PRO A 190 11.42 -33.83 -45.44
CA PRO A 190 12.51 -34.01 -46.37
C PRO A 190 11.92 -34.14 -47.78
N ALA A 191 12.27 -33.21 -48.65
CA ALA A 191 12.02 -33.35 -50.08
C ALA A 191 12.73 -34.63 -50.56
N THR A 192 11.96 -35.46 -51.27
CA THR A 192 12.41 -36.71 -51.90
C THR A 192 13.33 -36.44 -53.07
#